data_AF-A0A9W7QAE1-F1
#
_entry.id   AF-A0A9W7QAE1-F1
#
_cell.length_a   1.000
_cell.length_b   1.000
_cell.length_c   1.000
_cell.angle_alpha   90.00
_cell.angle_beta   90.00
_cell.angle_gamma   90.00
#
_symmetry.space_group_name_H-M   'P 1'
#
loop_
_entity.id
_entity.type
_entity.pdbx_description
1 polymer ?
#
loop_
_entity_poly.entity_id
_entity_poly.type
_entity_poly.pdbx_seq_one_letter_code
_entity_poly.pdbx_strand_id
1 'polypeptide(L)'
;MKKIISYTVVIAIFIGIGLGVKRYVQGPGQPVDGILVSGTATDVEKVKQEFKDDTKQSIDYKIKYVTTTKRIPLSEEDKKQNDTNEEFEINTTEYAVINSSTAVKLFNKGLLRARKDPNSASIISERVKDKNKVSSDQNLLFSYAGDNSTVDNFENNQLNLNDKIVPAQYVKQQIWIGYVPMNLVILNDQEYNTLSESESIMKLIQFQKRNFDYKNKQEVDKVLQQIDKLSSNNQNKINFVEVQD
;
A
#
# COMPACT_ATOMS: atom_id res chain seq x y z
N MET A 1 -17.17 -49.90 -26.46
CA MET A 1 -17.60 -48.93 -25.42
C MET A 1 -16.57 -48.64 -24.31
N LYS A 2 -15.43 -49.33 -24.19
CA LYS A 2 -14.41 -49.05 -23.13
C LYS A 2 -13.38 -47.96 -23.44
N LYS A 3 -13.30 -47.46 -24.68
CA LYS A 3 -12.26 -46.50 -25.11
C LYS A 3 -12.64 -45.02 -24.95
N ILE A 4 -13.93 -44.70 -24.82
CA ILE A 4 -14.41 -43.31 -24.76
C ILE A 4 -14.28 -42.75 -23.32
N ILE A 5 -14.52 -43.57 -22.30
CA ILE A 5 -14.40 -43.19 -20.88
C ILE A 5 -12.95 -42.85 -20.50
N SER A 6 -11.98 -43.51 -21.14
CA SER A 6 -10.55 -43.30 -20.92
C SER A 6 -10.06 -41.90 -21.31
N TYR A 7 -10.59 -41.31 -22.39
CA TYR A 7 -10.15 -40.00 -22.86
C TYR A 7 -10.71 -38.87 -22.00
N THR A 8 -11.93 -38.99 -21.49
CA THR A 8 -12.55 -37.98 -20.62
C THR A 8 -11.81 -37.84 -19.28
N VAL A 9 -11.36 -38.96 -18.69
CA VAL A 9 -10.62 -38.95 -17.43
C VAL A 9 -9.25 -38.29 -17.58
N VAL A 10 -8.55 -38.55 -18.69
CA VAL A 10 -7.22 -37.95 -18.95
C VAL A 10 -7.34 -36.44 -19.19
N ILE A 11 -8.33 -35.99 -19.96
CA ILE A 11 -8.57 -34.54 -20.20
C ILE A 11 -8.91 -33.81 -18.89
N ALA A 12 -9.75 -34.42 -18.02
CA ALA A 12 -10.08 -33.84 -16.72
C ALA A 12 -8.85 -33.69 -15.80
N ILE A 13 -7.92 -34.65 -15.82
CA ILE A 13 -6.66 -34.58 -15.07
C ILE A 13 -5.76 -33.46 -15.60
N PHE A 14 -5.62 -33.31 -16.92
CA PHE A 14 -4.82 -32.21 -17.49
C PHE A 14 -5.41 -30.82 -17.23
N ILE A 15 -6.74 -30.67 -17.23
CA ILE A 15 -7.41 -29.42 -16.84
C ILE A 15 -7.21 -29.14 -15.34
N GLY A 16 -7.31 -30.16 -14.49
CA GLY A 16 -7.09 -30.05 -13.05
C GLY A 16 -5.66 -29.66 -12.69
N ILE A 17 -4.66 -30.22 -13.39
CA ILE A 17 -3.25 -29.86 -13.22
C ILE A 17 -2.98 -28.46 -13.77
N GLY A 18 -3.52 -28.09 -14.94
CA GLY A 18 -3.35 -26.75 -15.52
C GLY A 18 -3.92 -25.62 -14.64
N LEU A 19 -5.08 -25.84 -14.01
CA LEU A 19 -5.67 -24.90 -13.04
C LEU A 19 -4.90 -24.86 -11.72
N GLY A 20 -4.38 -26.01 -11.25
CA GLY A 20 -3.56 -26.11 -10.04
C GLY A 20 -2.22 -25.39 -10.17
N VAL A 21 -1.52 -25.57 -11.31
CA VAL A 21 -0.23 -24.91 -11.59
C VAL A 21 -0.42 -23.39 -11.74
N LYS A 22 -1.49 -22.93 -12.41
CA LYS A 22 -1.78 -21.49 -12.51
C LYS A 22 -2.03 -20.83 -11.14
N ARG A 23 -2.75 -21.51 -10.23
CA ARG A 23 -2.95 -21.04 -8.84
C ARG A 23 -1.69 -21.12 -7.99
N TYR A 24 -0.85 -22.13 -8.18
CA TYR A 24 0.40 -22.30 -7.43
C TYR A 24 1.46 -21.25 -7.83
N VAL A 25 1.53 -20.90 -9.12
CA VAL A 25 2.48 -19.90 -9.64
C VAL A 25 2.00 -18.47 -9.40
N GLN A 26 0.68 -18.20 -9.46
CA GLN A 26 0.16 -16.83 -9.33
C GLN A 26 -0.26 -16.47 -7.90
N GLY A 27 -0.48 -17.42 -6.98
CA GLY A 27 -1.00 -17.18 -5.63
C GLY A 27 -2.52 -16.91 -5.60
N PRO A 28 -3.15 -16.80 -4.41
CA PRO A 28 -4.59 -16.59 -4.28
C PRO A 28 -5.03 -15.27 -4.90
N GLY A 29 -6.24 -15.23 -5.48
CA GLY A 29 -6.77 -14.03 -6.12
C GLY A 29 -6.86 -12.83 -5.18
N GLN A 30 -6.72 -11.63 -5.73
CA GLN A 30 -6.82 -10.36 -5.00
C GLN A 30 -7.97 -9.55 -5.61
N PRO A 31 -9.22 -9.74 -5.13
CA PRO A 31 -10.37 -9.07 -5.72
C PRO A 31 -10.25 -7.55 -5.58
N VAL A 32 -10.78 -6.83 -6.54
CA VAL A 32 -10.78 -5.37 -6.62
C VAL A 32 -12.21 -4.94 -6.90
N ASP A 33 -12.77 -4.17 -5.97
CA ASP A 33 -14.06 -3.50 -6.13
C ASP A 33 -13.96 -2.00 -5.77
N GLY A 34 -12.74 -1.47 -5.66
CA GLY A 34 -12.54 -0.04 -5.45
C GLY A 34 -11.13 0.44 -5.68
N ILE A 35 -10.99 1.76 -5.67
CA ILE A 35 -9.71 2.48 -5.72
C ILE A 35 -9.62 3.50 -4.58
N LEU A 36 -8.40 3.71 -4.10
CA LEU A 36 -8.01 4.83 -3.26
C LEU A 36 -7.19 5.79 -4.12
N VAL A 37 -7.55 7.07 -4.09
CA VAL A 37 -6.88 8.12 -4.86
C VAL A 37 -6.47 9.23 -3.91
N SER A 38 -5.17 9.52 -3.82
CA SER A 38 -4.68 10.64 -3.01
C SER A 38 -4.23 11.80 -3.86
N GLY A 39 -4.54 13.03 -3.44
CA GLY A 39 -4.15 14.21 -4.19
C GLY A 39 -4.72 15.50 -3.62
N THR A 40 -4.77 16.52 -4.48
CA THR A 40 -5.51 17.75 -4.16
C THR A 40 -7.01 17.48 -4.22
N ALA A 41 -7.81 18.31 -3.55
CA ALA A 41 -9.28 18.21 -3.60
C ALA A 41 -9.81 18.22 -5.05
N THR A 42 -9.21 19.04 -5.91
CA THR A 42 -9.56 19.14 -7.33
C THR A 42 -9.29 17.84 -8.08
N ASP A 43 -8.12 17.23 -7.86
CA ASP A 43 -7.73 16.01 -8.59
C ASP A 43 -8.58 14.81 -8.18
N VAL A 44 -8.80 14.63 -6.87
CA VAL A 44 -9.62 13.51 -6.38
C VAL A 44 -11.09 13.65 -6.80
N GLU A 45 -11.62 14.87 -6.91
CA GLU A 45 -12.98 15.09 -7.38
C GLU A 45 -13.11 14.83 -8.88
N LYS A 46 -12.13 15.20 -9.70
CA LYS A 46 -12.12 14.82 -11.13
C LYS A 46 -12.20 13.31 -11.32
N VAL A 47 -11.41 12.55 -10.55
CA VAL A 47 -11.45 11.08 -10.63
C VAL A 47 -12.80 10.54 -10.16
N LYS A 48 -13.37 11.07 -9.07
CA LYS A 48 -14.71 10.69 -8.64
C LYS A 48 -15.77 10.95 -9.72
N GLN A 49 -15.69 12.06 -10.44
CA GLN A 49 -16.63 12.38 -11.51
C GLN A 49 -16.50 11.43 -12.71
N GLU A 50 -15.29 10.99 -13.06
CA GLU A 50 -15.06 9.98 -14.10
C GLU A 50 -15.75 8.65 -13.78
N PHE A 51 -15.79 8.25 -12.50
CA PHE A 51 -16.39 6.99 -12.06
C PHE A 51 -17.81 7.13 -11.49
N LYS A 52 -18.48 8.29 -11.63
CA LYS A 52 -19.76 8.57 -10.96
C LYS A 52 -20.87 7.55 -11.27
N ASP A 53 -20.94 7.07 -12.52
CA ASP A 53 -21.98 6.14 -13.00
C ASP A 53 -21.70 4.67 -12.61
N ASP A 54 -20.57 4.45 -11.93
CA ASP A 54 -20.08 3.19 -11.42
C ASP A 54 -19.63 3.32 -9.96
N THR A 55 -20.06 4.34 -9.23
CA THR A 55 -19.69 4.54 -7.82
C THR A 55 -20.81 4.06 -6.91
N LYS A 56 -20.54 3.05 -6.07
CA LYS A 56 -21.43 2.59 -5.01
C LYS A 56 -21.37 3.51 -3.79
N GLN A 57 -20.16 3.84 -3.34
CA GLN A 57 -19.91 4.78 -2.27
C GLN A 57 -18.55 5.46 -2.44
N SER A 58 -18.41 6.64 -1.83
CA SER A 58 -17.14 7.34 -1.73
C SER A 58 -16.94 7.86 -0.32
N ILE A 59 -15.71 7.75 0.20
CA ILE A 59 -15.35 8.11 1.58
C ILE A 59 -14.00 8.80 1.56
N ASP A 60 -13.88 9.90 2.32
CA ASP A 60 -12.64 10.67 2.41
C ASP A 60 -11.88 10.34 3.69
N TYR A 61 -10.58 10.14 3.53
CA TYR A 61 -9.61 9.96 4.61
C TYR A 61 -8.58 11.08 4.57
N LYS A 62 -8.15 11.52 5.75
CA LYS A 62 -7.07 12.48 5.91
C LYS A 62 -5.75 11.75 6.05
N ILE A 63 -4.76 12.18 5.31
CA ILE A 63 -3.42 11.60 5.32
C ILE A 63 -2.38 12.68 5.08
N LYS A 64 -1.22 12.58 5.72
CA LYS A 64 -0.03 13.39 5.41
C LYS A 64 1.00 12.48 4.75
N TYR A 65 1.55 12.91 3.62
CA TYR A 65 2.71 12.26 3.02
C TYR A 65 3.95 13.02 3.46
N VAL A 66 4.77 12.37 4.29
CA VAL A 66 5.97 12.97 4.88
C VAL A 66 7.20 12.35 4.23
N THR A 67 8.00 13.17 3.55
CA THR A 67 9.25 12.73 2.94
C THR A 67 10.40 13.15 3.85
N THR A 68 11.19 12.17 4.29
CA THR A 68 12.39 12.42 5.11
C THR A 68 13.63 12.09 4.31
N THR A 69 14.62 12.97 4.36
CA THR A 69 15.88 12.84 3.62
C THR A 69 17.03 12.70 4.59
N LYS A 70 17.76 11.57 4.54
CA LYS A 70 18.98 11.33 5.31
C LYS A 70 20.19 11.50 4.40
N ARG A 71 21.16 12.31 4.84
CA ARG A 71 22.48 12.43 4.18
C ARG A 71 23.46 11.56 4.94
N ILE A 72 24.01 10.55 4.28
CA ILE A 72 24.95 9.60 4.85
C ILE A 72 26.33 9.90 4.23
N PRO A 73 27.36 10.23 5.02
CA PRO A 73 28.71 10.43 4.48
C PRO A 73 29.19 9.15 3.79
N LEU A 74 29.69 9.27 2.56
CA LEU A 74 30.23 8.12 1.84
C LEU A 74 31.53 7.63 2.52
N SER A 75 31.73 6.31 2.53
CA SER A 75 33.00 5.73 2.96
C SER A 75 34.11 6.03 1.93
N GLU A 76 35.38 5.92 2.35
CA GLU A 76 36.51 6.11 1.43
C GLU A 76 36.58 5.07 0.31
N GLU A 77 35.93 3.92 0.49
CA GLU A 77 35.80 2.89 -0.56
C GLU A 77 34.69 3.25 -1.54
N ASP A 78 33.54 3.73 -1.05
CA ASP A 78 32.42 4.16 -1.90
C ASP A 78 32.79 5.40 -2.73
N LYS A 79 33.53 6.35 -2.15
CA LYS A 79 34.07 7.52 -2.87
C LYS A 79 35.01 7.15 -4.02
N LYS A 80 35.69 6.00 -3.94
CA LYS A 80 36.58 5.52 -5.02
C LYS A 80 35.83 4.78 -6.12
N GLN A 81 34.62 4.28 -5.84
CA GLN A 81 33.77 3.59 -6.79
C GLN A 81 32.74 4.51 -7.45
N ASN A 82 32.37 5.61 -6.78
CA ASN A 82 31.55 6.65 -7.35
C ASN A 82 32.40 7.56 -8.26
N ASP A 83 32.10 7.57 -9.55
CA ASP A 83 32.69 8.51 -10.52
C ASP A 83 32.12 9.93 -10.38
N THR A 84 31.27 10.17 -9.37
CA THR A 84 30.71 11.48 -9.01
C THR A 84 31.51 12.09 -7.85
N ASN A 85 31.77 13.41 -7.89
CA ASN A 85 32.37 14.16 -6.76
C ASN A 85 31.40 14.30 -5.56
N GLU A 86 30.50 13.36 -5.37
CA GLU A 86 29.51 13.39 -4.30
C GLU A 86 30.18 12.96 -2.98
N GLU A 87 29.94 13.74 -1.91
CA GLU A 87 30.49 13.45 -0.58
C GLU A 87 29.50 12.65 0.30
N PHE A 88 28.24 12.59 -0.11
CA PHE A 88 27.14 12.01 0.65
C PHE A 88 26.23 11.17 -0.24
N GLU A 89 25.77 10.03 0.29
CA GLU A 89 24.60 9.33 -0.20
C GLU A 89 23.33 9.99 0.33
N ILE A 90 22.34 10.18 -0.53
CA ILE A 90 21.06 10.79 -0.16
C ILE A 90 19.98 9.70 -0.17
N ASN A 91 19.55 9.29 1.02
CA ASN A 91 18.45 8.35 1.19
C ASN A 91 17.15 9.10 1.47
N THR A 92 16.16 8.89 0.61
CA THR A 92 14.83 9.49 0.75
C THR A 92 13.81 8.43 1.12
N THR A 93 13.07 8.66 2.20
CA THR A 93 12.00 7.77 2.65
C THR A 93 10.69 8.54 2.70
N GLU A 94 9.67 8.06 2.00
CA GLU A 94 8.31 8.58 2.09
C GLU A 94 7.48 7.75 3.08
N TYR A 95 6.71 8.45 3.92
CA TYR A 95 5.79 7.89 4.90
C TYR A 95 4.36 8.36 4.62
N ALA A 96 3.44 7.41 4.55
CA ALA A 96 2.01 7.66 4.67
C ALA A 96 1.67 7.78 6.16
N VAL A 97 1.33 8.98 6.63
CA VAL A 97 1.05 9.25 8.04
C VAL A 97 -0.43 9.52 8.23
N ILE A 98 -1.06 8.74 9.11
CA ILE A 98 -2.48 8.87 9.47
C ILE A 98 -2.62 8.95 10.98
N ASN A 99 -3.73 9.51 11.45
CA ASN A 99 -4.08 9.40 12.86
C ASN A 99 -4.81 8.09 13.18
N SER A 100 -4.87 7.75 14.47
CA SER A 100 -5.50 6.53 14.97
C SER A 100 -6.97 6.38 14.56
N SER A 101 -7.74 7.47 14.56
CA SER A 101 -9.14 7.44 14.13
C SER A 101 -9.30 7.09 12.64
N THR A 102 -8.40 7.59 11.78
CA THR A 102 -8.37 7.22 10.35
C THR A 102 -7.96 5.76 10.16
N ALA A 103 -6.97 5.27 10.92
CA ALA A 103 -6.57 3.87 10.88
C ALA A 103 -7.75 2.93 11.21
N VAL A 104 -8.55 3.25 12.22
CA VAL A 104 -9.75 2.47 12.58
C VAL A 104 -10.79 2.50 11.45
N LYS A 105 -11.01 3.65 10.80
CA LYS A 105 -11.95 3.73 9.67
C LYS A 105 -11.48 2.87 8.49
N LEU A 106 -10.19 2.91 8.16
CA LEU A 106 -9.58 2.09 7.11
C LEU A 106 -9.66 0.60 7.44
N PHE A 107 -9.40 0.22 8.70
CA PHE A 107 -9.56 -1.15 9.19
C PHE A 107 -10.99 -1.67 9.00
N ASN A 108 -11.99 -0.89 9.44
CA ASN A 108 -13.41 -1.28 9.34
C ASN A 108 -13.86 -1.49 7.89
N LYS A 109 -13.22 -0.81 6.93
CA LYS A 109 -13.46 -0.97 5.49
C LYS A 109 -12.60 -2.05 4.82
N GLY A 110 -11.79 -2.79 5.59
CA GLY A 110 -10.92 -3.84 5.07
C GLY A 110 -9.73 -3.34 4.25
N LEU A 111 -9.41 -2.04 4.32
CA LEU A 111 -8.45 -1.37 3.44
C LEU A 111 -7.00 -1.51 3.91
N LEU A 112 -6.78 -2.00 5.13
CA LEU A 112 -5.44 -2.27 5.66
C LEU A 112 -5.01 -3.70 5.34
N ARG A 113 -3.81 -3.85 4.82
CA ARG A 113 -3.17 -5.12 4.48
C ARG A 113 -1.98 -5.38 5.38
N ALA A 114 -1.84 -6.60 5.86
CA ALA A 114 -0.67 -7.07 6.61
C ALA A 114 0.14 -8.02 5.75
N ARG A 115 1.48 -7.91 5.81
CA ARG A 115 2.38 -8.90 5.21
C ARG A 115 2.06 -10.28 5.80
N LYS A 116 1.87 -11.28 4.94
CA LYS A 116 1.48 -12.62 5.38
C LYS A 116 2.59 -13.29 6.21
N ASP A 117 3.83 -13.17 5.74
CA ASP A 117 5.02 -13.61 6.47
C ASP A 117 5.87 -12.39 6.85
N PRO A 118 5.94 -12.00 8.13
CA PRO A 118 6.74 -10.87 8.60
C PRO A 118 8.25 -11.01 8.37
N ASN A 119 8.75 -12.22 8.11
CA ASN A 119 10.19 -12.45 7.87
C ASN A 119 10.52 -12.57 6.36
N SER A 120 9.51 -12.52 5.49
CA SER A 120 9.71 -12.63 4.05
C SER A 120 9.83 -11.26 3.41
N ALA A 121 10.64 -11.13 2.35
CA ALA A 121 10.62 -9.96 1.46
C ALA A 121 9.37 -9.90 0.53
N SER A 122 8.52 -10.93 0.57
CA SER A 122 7.32 -11.02 -0.27
C SER A 122 6.29 -9.94 0.06
N ILE A 123 5.65 -9.41 -0.99
CA ILE A 123 4.52 -8.48 -0.90
C ILE A 123 3.16 -9.17 -0.74
N ILE A 124 3.15 -10.51 -0.61
CA ILE A 124 1.91 -11.26 -0.37
C ILE A 124 1.31 -10.81 0.97
N SER A 125 0.05 -10.38 0.92
CA SER A 125 -0.64 -9.79 2.06
C SER A 125 -2.03 -10.35 2.25
N GLU A 126 -2.54 -10.20 3.46
CA GLU A 126 -3.93 -10.46 3.83
C GLU A 126 -4.55 -9.22 4.50
N ARG A 127 -5.88 -9.17 4.60
CA ARG A 127 -6.54 -8.11 5.37
C ARG A 127 -6.09 -8.17 6.82
N VAL A 128 -5.91 -7.01 7.45
CA VAL A 128 -5.70 -6.94 8.90
C VAL A 128 -6.97 -7.44 9.58
N LYS A 129 -6.85 -8.47 10.43
CA LYS A 129 -7.99 -9.11 11.12
C LYS A 129 -8.19 -8.63 12.55
N ASP A 130 -7.12 -8.09 13.16
CA ASP A 130 -7.12 -7.65 14.54
C ASP A 130 -6.98 -6.13 14.59
N LYS A 131 -8.03 -5.47 15.08
CA LYS A 131 -8.09 -4.01 15.23
C LYS A 131 -7.02 -3.49 16.17
N ASN A 132 -6.62 -4.27 17.18
CA ASN A 132 -5.62 -3.85 18.18
C ASN A 132 -4.23 -3.67 17.57
N LYS A 133 -3.98 -4.23 16.38
CA LYS A 133 -2.72 -4.00 15.64
C LYS A 133 -2.60 -2.60 15.04
N VAL A 134 -3.71 -1.88 14.92
CA VAL A 134 -3.78 -0.57 14.25
C VAL A 134 -4.47 0.51 15.09
N SER A 135 -4.99 0.11 16.26
CA SER A 135 -5.65 0.96 17.24
C SER A 135 -4.85 0.85 18.53
N SER A 136 -3.92 1.78 18.73
CA SER A 136 -3.03 1.84 19.89
C SER A 136 -3.01 3.25 20.45
N ASP A 137 -2.81 3.38 21.76
CA ASP A 137 -2.49 4.67 22.39
C ASP A 137 -1.07 5.13 22.07
N GLN A 138 -0.23 4.21 21.59
CA GLN A 138 1.14 4.47 21.13
C GLN A 138 1.16 4.74 19.63
N ASN A 139 2.11 5.57 19.21
CA ASN A 139 2.41 5.75 17.79
C ASN A 139 3.03 4.47 17.22
N LEU A 140 2.60 4.05 16.04
CA LEU A 140 3.03 2.81 15.40
C LEU A 140 3.73 3.09 14.07
N LEU A 141 4.85 2.40 13.83
CA LEU A 141 5.61 2.43 12.59
C LEU A 141 5.56 1.06 11.90
N PHE A 142 5.11 1.06 10.64
CA PHE A 142 5.12 -0.10 9.76
C PHE A 142 5.98 0.20 8.54
N SER A 143 7.20 -0.34 8.52
CA SER A 143 8.16 -0.14 7.43
C SER A 143 8.07 -1.24 6.37
N TYR A 144 8.23 -0.87 5.10
CA TYR A 144 8.44 -1.80 3.99
C TYR A 144 9.85 -2.38 3.98
N ALA A 145 10.83 -1.57 4.41
CA ALA A 145 12.24 -1.94 4.44
C ALA A 145 12.61 -2.49 5.83
N GLY A 146 13.07 -3.74 5.84
CA GLY A 146 13.95 -4.26 6.89
C GLY A 146 13.32 -4.59 8.25
N ASP A 147 14.21 -5.03 9.15
CA ASP A 147 13.94 -5.17 10.58
C ASP A 147 14.15 -3.84 11.32
N ASN A 148 13.85 -3.81 12.62
CA ASN A 148 13.95 -2.61 13.46
C ASN A 148 15.29 -1.84 13.35
N SER A 149 16.40 -2.55 13.11
CA SER A 149 17.74 -1.95 13.07
C SER A 149 18.11 -1.31 11.72
N THR A 150 17.24 -1.49 10.72
CA THR A 150 17.48 -1.10 9.33
C THR A 150 16.38 -0.18 8.79
N VAL A 151 15.44 0.23 9.64
CA VAL A 151 14.42 1.20 9.25
C VAL A 151 15.05 2.59 9.22
N ASP A 152 15.10 3.18 8.04
CA ASP A 152 15.59 4.54 7.85
C ASP A 152 14.86 5.51 8.77
N ASN A 153 15.60 6.48 9.32
CA ASN A 153 15.05 7.55 10.15
C ASN A 153 14.41 7.07 11.48
N PHE A 154 14.66 5.82 11.90
CA PHE A 154 14.17 5.27 13.16
C PHE A 154 15.30 4.74 14.04
N GLU A 155 15.55 5.39 15.17
CA GLU A 155 16.61 5.02 16.10
C GLU A 155 16.10 5.19 17.55
N ASN A 156 16.42 4.24 18.45
CA ASN A 156 16.05 4.31 19.87
C ASN A 156 14.55 4.55 20.16
N ASN A 157 13.66 3.93 19.37
CA ASN A 157 12.20 4.14 19.44
C ASN A 157 11.74 5.56 19.11
N GLN A 158 12.56 6.31 18.38
CA GLN A 158 12.25 7.65 17.89
C GLN A 158 12.28 7.64 16.36
N LEU A 159 11.19 8.09 15.76
CA LEU A 159 11.05 8.26 14.31
C LEU A 159 11.24 9.74 13.97
N ASN A 160 12.13 10.03 13.03
CA ASN A 160 12.23 11.34 12.42
C ASN A 160 11.28 11.41 11.21
N LEU A 161 10.27 12.28 11.31
CA LEU A 161 9.32 12.63 10.26
C LEU A 161 9.60 14.06 9.81
N ASN A 162 10.56 14.22 8.90
CA ASN A 162 10.98 15.53 8.35
C ASN A 162 11.28 16.58 9.45
N ASP A 163 12.37 16.36 10.18
CA ASP A 163 12.86 17.18 11.32
C ASP A 163 11.97 17.16 12.57
N LYS A 164 10.81 16.51 12.52
CA LYS A 164 9.99 16.23 13.69
C LYS A 164 10.29 14.83 14.24
N ILE A 165 10.88 14.80 15.42
CA ILE A 165 11.10 13.55 16.17
C ILE A 165 9.83 13.19 16.94
N VAL A 166 9.33 11.97 16.71
CA VAL A 166 8.17 11.41 17.43
C VAL A 166 8.54 10.06 18.07
N PRO A 167 8.14 9.79 19.33
CA PRO A 167 8.27 8.45 19.87
C PRO A 167 7.36 7.50 19.08
N ALA A 168 7.87 6.36 18.63
CA ALA A 168 7.07 5.38 17.90
C ALA A 168 7.52 3.95 18.20
N GLN A 169 6.57 3.02 18.19
CA GLN A 169 6.83 1.59 18.28
C GLN A 169 6.93 1.01 16.87
N TYR A 170 8.09 0.43 16.54
CA TYR A 170 8.21 -0.37 15.33
C TYR A 170 7.45 -1.69 15.47
N VAL A 171 6.59 -1.97 14.50
CA VAL A 171 5.83 -3.23 14.42
C VAL A 171 6.42 -4.10 13.33
N LYS A 172 6.98 -5.24 13.72
CA LYS A 172 7.66 -6.17 12.80
C LYS A 172 6.78 -6.65 11.64
N GLN A 173 5.49 -6.89 11.88
CA GLN A 173 4.57 -7.22 10.80
C GLN A 173 4.17 -5.93 10.08
N GLN A 174 4.73 -5.70 8.89
CA GLN A 174 4.33 -4.56 8.07
C GLN A 174 2.83 -4.57 7.79
N ILE A 175 2.19 -3.43 8.04
CA ILE A 175 0.83 -3.09 7.63
C ILE A 175 0.88 -1.89 6.70
N TRP A 176 0.05 -1.88 5.66
CA TRP A 176 -0.07 -0.77 4.71
C TRP A 176 -1.51 -0.62 4.21
N ILE A 177 -1.76 0.43 3.42
CA ILE A 177 -3.08 0.75 2.86
C ILE A 177 -3.16 0.19 1.43
N GLY A 178 -4.21 -0.58 1.13
CA GLY A 178 -4.46 -1.15 -0.21
C GLY A 178 -3.45 -2.21 -0.65
N TYR A 179 -3.37 -2.49 -1.96
CA TYR A 179 -2.54 -3.56 -2.50
C TYR A 179 -1.08 -3.21 -2.78
N VAL A 180 -0.74 -1.93 -2.99
CA VAL A 180 0.65 -1.49 -3.14
C VAL A 180 1.27 -1.23 -1.75
N PRO A 181 2.36 -1.93 -1.37
CA PRO A 181 3.05 -1.69 -0.11
C PRO A 181 3.61 -0.27 0.00
N MET A 182 3.60 0.27 1.22
CA MET A 182 4.17 1.58 1.56
C MET A 182 4.61 1.59 3.03
N ASN A 183 5.41 2.58 3.43
CA ASN A 183 5.66 2.85 4.85
C ASN A 183 4.43 3.56 5.43
N LEU A 184 3.87 3.00 6.50
CA LEU A 184 2.70 3.54 7.18
C LEU A 184 3.07 3.93 8.62
N VAL A 185 2.68 5.12 9.02
CA VAL A 185 2.81 5.60 10.40
C VAL A 185 1.43 5.94 10.92
N ILE A 186 1.07 5.37 12.07
CA ILE A 186 -0.15 5.70 12.79
C ILE A 186 0.26 6.52 14.00
N LEU A 187 -0.15 7.79 14.04
CA LEU A 187 0.10 8.68 15.16
C LEU A 187 -1.16 8.87 16.01
N ASN A 188 -0.96 9.23 17.27
CA ASN A 188 -2.02 9.86 18.05
C ASN A 188 -2.35 11.25 17.48
N ASP A 189 -3.53 11.77 17.83
CA ASP A 189 -4.01 13.05 17.27
C ASP A 189 -3.09 14.23 17.64
N GLN A 190 -2.46 14.21 18.81
CA GLN A 190 -1.56 15.26 19.25
C GLN A 190 -0.34 15.35 18.33
N GLU A 191 0.40 14.26 18.15
CA GLU A 191 1.61 14.24 17.32
C GLU A 191 1.26 14.48 15.84
N TYR A 192 0.20 13.84 15.33
CA TYR A 192 -0.27 14.01 13.95
C TYR A 192 -0.52 15.49 13.60
N ASN A 193 -1.16 16.23 14.49
CA ASN A 193 -1.49 17.65 14.27
C ASN A 193 -0.27 18.57 14.36
N THR A 194 0.85 18.12 14.94
CA THR A 194 2.08 18.92 15.02
C THR A 194 2.96 18.84 13.77
N LEU A 195 2.71 17.88 12.86
CA LEU A 195 3.44 17.75 11.61
C LEU A 195 3.17 18.94 10.68
N SER A 196 4.24 19.50 10.09
CA SER A 196 4.19 20.66 9.19
C SER A 196 3.55 20.36 7.83
N GLU A 197 3.51 19.09 7.43
CA GLU A 197 2.97 18.66 6.15
C GLU A 197 1.46 18.92 6.08
N SER A 198 1.05 19.45 4.93
CA SER A 198 -0.37 19.66 4.62
C SER A 198 -1.11 18.33 4.53
N GLU A 199 -2.34 18.30 5.05
CA GLU A 199 -3.22 17.16 4.84
C GLU A 199 -3.58 17.02 3.35
N SER A 200 -3.44 15.81 2.82
CA SER A 200 -3.99 15.39 1.54
C SER A 200 -5.28 14.62 1.76
N ILE A 201 -6.18 14.68 0.77
CA ILE A 201 -7.38 13.85 0.74
C ILE A 201 -7.01 12.55 0.06
N MET A 202 -7.20 11.43 0.76
CA MET A 202 -7.25 10.10 0.16
C MET A 202 -8.72 9.68 0.04
N LYS A 203 -9.23 9.65 -1.19
CA LYS A 203 -10.63 9.33 -1.47
C LYS A 203 -10.77 7.87 -1.88
N LEU A 204 -11.62 7.14 -1.17
CA LEU A 204 -12.14 5.85 -1.63
C LEU A 204 -13.24 6.09 -2.66
N ILE A 205 -13.17 5.34 -3.76
CA ILE A 205 -14.24 5.16 -4.73
C ILE A 205 -14.48 3.65 -4.82
N GLN A 206 -15.54 3.16 -4.19
CA GLN A 206 -15.97 1.77 -4.36
C GLN A 206 -16.84 1.67 -5.59
N PHE A 207 -16.50 0.75 -6.48
CA PHE A 207 -17.23 0.48 -7.70
C PHE A 207 -18.56 -0.22 -7.42
N GLN A 208 -19.57 0.05 -8.25
CA GLN A 208 -20.86 -0.62 -8.19
C GLN A 208 -20.90 -1.87 -9.09
N LYS A 209 -20.29 -1.80 -10.28
CA LYS A 209 -20.37 -2.83 -11.31
C LYS A 209 -19.04 -3.54 -11.52
N ARG A 210 -17.91 -2.83 -11.39
CA ARG A 210 -16.59 -3.44 -11.57
C ARG A 210 -16.22 -4.34 -10.41
N ASN A 211 -15.84 -5.56 -10.74
CA ASN A 211 -15.19 -6.49 -9.84
C ASN A 211 -14.21 -7.33 -10.66
N PHE A 212 -12.93 -7.24 -10.35
CA PHE A 212 -11.88 -7.94 -11.09
C PHE A 212 -10.75 -8.36 -10.15
N ASP A 213 -9.86 -9.25 -10.60
CA ASP A 213 -8.67 -9.61 -9.84
C ASP A 213 -7.55 -8.60 -10.12
N TYR A 214 -6.88 -8.08 -9.09
CA TYR A 214 -5.72 -7.18 -9.20
C TYR A 214 -4.57 -7.75 -10.04
N LYS A 215 -4.49 -9.08 -10.18
CA LYS A 215 -3.52 -9.77 -11.04
C LYS A 215 -3.90 -9.71 -12.52
N ASN A 216 -5.15 -9.36 -12.84
CA ASN A 216 -5.55 -9.05 -14.20
C ASN A 216 -5.06 -7.66 -14.60
N LYS A 217 -3.82 -7.60 -15.12
CA LYS A 217 -3.17 -6.35 -15.51
C LYS A 217 -3.94 -5.57 -16.58
N GLN A 218 -4.67 -6.26 -17.47
CA GLN A 218 -5.49 -5.57 -18.46
C GLN A 218 -6.62 -4.74 -17.82
N GLU A 219 -7.26 -5.23 -16.76
CA GLU A 219 -8.31 -4.48 -16.06
C GLU A 219 -7.73 -3.36 -15.18
N VAL A 220 -6.60 -3.64 -14.51
CA VAL A 220 -5.83 -2.61 -13.77
C VAL A 220 -5.43 -1.46 -14.69
N ASP A 221 -4.83 -1.77 -15.84
CA ASP A 221 -4.35 -0.77 -16.80
C ASP A 221 -5.49 0.05 -17.40
N LYS A 222 -6.67 -0.55 -17.65
CA LYS A 222 -7.86 0.19 -18.10
C LYS A 222 -8.28 1.25 -17.08
N VAL A 223 -8.27 0.92 -15.79
CA VAL A 223 -8.62 1.87 -14.72
C VAL A 223 -7.56 2.97 -14.63
N LEU A 224 -6.27 2.62 -14.65
CA LEU A 224 -5.18 3.60 -14.61
C LEU A 224 -5.23 4.55 -15.82
N GLN A 225 -5.43 4.03 -17.03
CA GLN A 225 -5.56 4.85 -18.25
C GLN A 225 -6.76 5.79 -18.21
N GLN A 226 -7.87 5.42 -17.56
CA GLN A 226 -9.00 6.32 -17.34
C GLN A 226 -8.62 7.48 -16.43
N ILE A 227 -7.83 7.21 -15.40
CA ILE A 227 -7.36 8.22 -14.43
C ILE A 227 -6.27 9.12 -15.04
N ASP A 228 -5.32 8.56 -15.78
CA ASP A 228 -4.20 9.30 -16.37
C ASP A 228 -4.64 10.36 -17.39
N LYS A 229 -5.79 10.14 -18.04
CA LYS A 229 -6.42 11.15 -18.92
C LYS A 229 -6.82 12.42 -18.18
N LEU A 230 -6.99 12.35 -16.86
CA LEU A 230 -7.47 13.46 -16.03
C LEU A 230 -6.32 14.30 -15.46
N SER A 231 -5.13 13.70 -15.30
CA SER A 231 -3.88 14.37 -14.89
C SER A 231 -2.68 13.42 -15.03
N SER A 232 -1.58 13.91 -15.61
CA SER A 232 -0.38 13.13 -15.92
C SER A 232 0.44 12.67 -14.71
N ASN A 233 0.11 13.14 -13.49
CA ASN A 233 0.90 12.91 -12.27
C ASN A 233 0.21 12.03 -11.21
N ASN A 234 -0.88 11.33 -11.55
CA ASN A 234 -1.72 10.66 -10.55
C ASN A 234 -1.29 9.21 -10.18
N GLN A 235 -0.49 8.54 -11.02
CA GLN A 235 -0.23 7.10 -10.86
C GLN A 235 0.37 6.70 -9.50
N ASN A 236 1.28 7.51 -8.96
CA ASN A 236 1.98 7.19 -7.70
C ASN A 236 1.08 7.32 -6.45
N LYS A 237 -0.17 7.77 -6.60
CA LYS A 237 -1.10 7.99 -5.49
C LYS A 237 -2.42 7.23 -5.65
N ILE A 238 -2.46 6.25 -6.55
CA ILE A 238 -3.59 5.35 -6.75
C ILE A 238 -3.28 4.00 -6.13
N ASN A 239 -4.23 3.45 -5.38
CA ASN A 239 -4.14 2.10 -4.86
C ASN A 239 -5.44 1.35 -5.11
N PHE A 240 -5.35 0.05 -5.37
CA PHE A 240 -6.51 -0.82 -5.58
C PHE A 240 -6.86 -1.53 -4.28
N VAL A 241 -8.16 -1.77 -4.07
CA VAL A 241 -8.68 -2.31 -2.81
C VAL A 241 -9.82 -3.30 -3.02
N GLU A 242 -9.98 -4.18 -2.04
CA GLU A 242 -11.23 -4.90 -1.76
C GLU A 242 -11.88 -4.22 -0.54
N VAL A 243 -13.06 -3.64 -0.73
CA VAL A 243 -13.81 -2.94 0.30
C VAL A 243 -14.70 -3.92 1.05
N GLN A 244 -14.65 -3.87 2.37
CA GLN A 244 -15.56 -4.59 3.23
C GLN A 244 -16.81 -3.73 3.49
N ASP A 245 -17.98 -4.27 3.15
CA ASP A 245 -19.28 -3.68 3.44
C ASP A 245 -19.60 -3.73 4.95
#